data_AF-A0A2V8MYQ9-F1
#
_entry.id   AF-A0A2V8MYQ9-F1
#
_cell.length_a   1.000
_cell.length_b   1.000
_cell.length_c   1.000
_cell.angle_alpha   90.00
_cell.angle_beta   90.00
_cell.angle_gamma   90.00
#
_symmetry.space_group_name_H-M   'P 1'
#
loop_
_entity.id
_entity.type
_entity.pdbx_description
1 polymer ?
#
loop_
_entity_poly.entity_id
_entity_poly.type
_entity_poly.pdbx_seq_one_letter_code
_entity_poly.pdbx_strand_id
1 'polypeptide(L)'
;MTVVIEEEEIGSLPISVDPEIVSGTPVFEGTRVPVDALFNNLSAGVSLDEFIENFPSVSREQVLAVLKFSHDTLQKLGLSS
;
A
#
# COMPACT_ATOMS: atom_id res chain seq x y z
N MET A 1 -7.81 -20.55 -9.99
CA MET A 1 -8.46 -19.53 -9.17
C MET A 1 -7.66 -18.25 -9.33
N THR A 2 -8.30 -17.18 -9.77
CA THR A 2 -7.65 -15.92 -10.14
C THR A 2 -8.33 -14.81 -9.37
N VAL A 3 -7.57 -13.96 -8.68
CA VAL A 3 -8.09 -12.72 -8.11
C VAL A 3 -7.97 -11.64 -9.18
N VAL A 4 -9.08 -10.99 -9.50
CA VAL A 4 -9.11 -9.82 -10.37
C VAL A 4 -9.16 -8.58 -9.47
N ILE A 5 -8.29 -7.63 -9.76
CA ILE A 5 -8.28 -6.30 -9.15
C ILE A 5 -8.70 -5.35 -10.26
N GLU A 6 -9.80 -4.64 -10.05
CA GLU A 6 -10.35 -3.72 -11.06
C GLU A 6 -9.52 -2.43 -11.12
N GLU A 7 -9.43 -1.82 -12.30
CA GLU A 7 -8.67 -0.58 -12.51
C GLU A 7 -9.18 0.58 -11.63
N GLU A 8 -10.50 0.65 -11.41
CA GLU A 8 -11.11 1.64 -10.50
C GLU A 8 -10.62 1.47 -9.05
N GLU A 9 -10.43 0.23 -8.60
CA GLU A 9 -9.92 -0.05 -7.26
C GLU A 9 -8.48 0.46 -7.13
N ILE A 10 -7.66 0.24 -8.16
CA ILE A 10 -6.26 0.71 -8.21
C ILE A 10 -6.21 2.24 -8.28
N GLY A 11 -7.05 2.86 -9.12
CA GLY A 11 -7.08 4.31 -9.31
C GLY A 11 -7.52 5.10 -8.07
N SER A 12 -8.16 4.44 -7.11
CA SER A 12 -8.54 5.03 -5.81
C SER A 12 -7.43 4.91 -4.75
N LEU A 13 -6.36 4.16 -5.01
CA LEU A 13 -5.27 3.98 -4.05
C LEU A 13 -4.37 5.22 -4.01
N PRO A 14 -3.88 5.60 -2.82
CA PRO A 14 -2.90 6.67 -2.67
C PRO A 14 -1.49 6.18 -3.00
N ILE A 15 -1.35 5.54 -4.17
CA ILE A 15 -0.12 4.93 -4.67
C ILE A 15 0.16 5.51 -6.05
N SER A 16 1.39 5.95 -6.28
CA SER A 16 1.86 6.35 -7.60
C SER A 16 2.95 5.40 -8.10
N VAL A 17 2.93 5.13 -9.41
CA VAL A 17 3.96 4.35 -10.10
C VAL A 17 4.49 5.19 -11.24
N ASP A 18 5.75 5.61 -11.14
CA ASP A 18 6.42 6.44 -12.14
C ASP A 18 7.83 5.90 -12.36
N PRO A 19 8.25 5.55 -13.60
CA PRO A 19 9.59 5.08 -13.90
C PRO A 19 10.71 6.02 -13.42
N GLU A 20 10.44 7.33 -13.33
CA GLU A 20 11.39 8.35 -12.86
C GLU A 20 11.47 8.42 -11.32
N ILE A 21 10.51 7.82 -10.60
CA ILE A 21 10.43 7.78 -9.15
C ILE A 21 10.75 6.36 -8.65
N VAL A 22 11.89 6.21 -7.97
CA VAL A 22 12.33 4.93 -7.38
C VAL A 22 12.26 3.79 -8.41
N SER A 23 12.63 4.08 -9.66
CA SER A 23 12.66 3.12 -10.78
C SER A 23 11.32 2.43 -11.05
N GLY A 24 10.19 3.12 -10.87
CA GLY A 24 8.86 2.55 -11.09
C GLY A 24 8.37 1.65 -9.96
N THR A 25 9.02 1.69 -8.79
CA THR A 25 8.49 1.02 -7.60
C THR A 25 7.21 1.73 -7.15
N PRO A 26 6.14 1.02 -6.79
CA PRO A 26 4.97 1.63 -6.17
C PRO A 26 5.35 2.37 -4.88
N VAL A 27 5.09 3.67 -4.86
CA VAL A 27 5.33 4.55 -3.70
C VAL A 27 4.02 5.16 -3.22
N PHE A 28 3.98 5.58 -1.96
CA PHE A 28 2.89 6.43 -1.49
C PHE A 28 2.85 7.72 -2.31
N GLU A 29 1.66 8.11 -2.76
CA GLU A 29 1.47 9.28 -3.62
C GLU A 29 2.06 10.54 -2.98
N GLY A 30 2.76 11.34 -3.79
CA GLY A 30 3.44 12.55 -3.33
C GLY A 30 4.73 12.29 -2.53
N THR A 31 5.17 11.04 -2.42
CA THR A 31 6.39 10.67 -1.67
C THR A 31 7.36 9.87 -2.54
N ARG A 32 8.52 9.53 -1.95
CA ARG A 32 9.46 8.53 -2.50
C ARG A 32 9.53 7.29 -1.61
N VAL A 33 8.56 7.09 -0.72
CA VAL A 33 8.53 5.99 0.24
C VAL A 33 7.84 4.79 -0.42
N PRO A 34 8.54 3.66 -0.63
CA PRO A 34 7.94 2.47 -1.22
C PRO A 34 6.79 1.93 -0.38
N VAL A 35 5.73 1.46 -1.02
CA VAL A 35 4.63 0.77 -0.33
C VAL A 35 5.14 -0.50 0.37
N ASP A 36 6.13 -1.17 -0.21
CA ASP A 36 6.80 -2.32 0.39
C ASP A 36 7.46 -2.00 1.74
N ALA A 37 7.90 -0.75 1.95
CA ALA A 37 8.46 -0.33 3.23
C ALA A 37 7.45 -0.46 4.37
N LEU A 38 6.16 -0.20 4.12
CA LEU A 38 5.10 -0.39 5.12
C LEU A 38 5.06 -1.85 5.58
N PHE A 39 4.91 -2.79 4.64
CA PHE A 39 4.75 -4.21 4.97
C PHE A 39 5.99 -4.81 5.60
N ASN A 40 7.19 -4.42 5.14
CA ASN A 40 8.45 -4.86 5.75
C ASN A 40 8.58 -4.37 7.20
N ASN A 41 8.26 -3.11 7.49
CA ASN A 41 8.30 -2.58 8.85
C ASN A 41 7.30 -3.28 9.76
N LEU A 42 6.03 -3.40 9.33
CA LEU A 42 5.00 -4.08 10.12
C LEU A 42 5.36 -5.55 10.38
N SER A 43 5.89 -6.25 9.38
CA SER A 43 6.33 -7.65 9.51
C SER A 43 7.54 -7.81 10.42
N ALA A 44 8.38 -6.78 10.54
CA ALA A 44 9.50 -6.72 11.48
C ALA A 44 9.08 -6.35 12.92
N GLY A 45 7.78 -6.11 13.16
CA GLY A 45 7.23 -5.76 14.46
C GLY A 45 7.24 -4.26 14.76
N VAL A 46 7.56 -3.41 13.79
CA VAL A 46 7.44 -1.95 13.92
C VAL A 46 5.96 -1.59 13.93
N SER A 47 5.53 -0.77 14.88
CA SER A 47 4.14 -0.32 14.95
C SER A 47 3.81 0.65 13.81
N LEU A 48 2.51 0.81 13.54
CA LEU A 48 2.03 1.79 12.57
C LEU A 48 2.45 3.22 12.94
N ASP A 49 2.42 3.54 14.24
CA ASP A 49 2.76 4.88 14.74
C ASP A 49 4.26 5.16 14.51
N GLU A 50 5.13 4.21 14.85
CA GLU A 50 6.57 4.29 14.58
C GLU A 50 6.89 4.37 13.08
N PHE A 51 6.15 3.65 12.22
CA PHE A 51 6.30 3.78 10.78
C PHE A 51 6.01 5.21 10.29
N ILE A 52 4.93 5.82 10.77
CA ILE A 52 4.55 7.19 10.40
C ILE A 52 5.58 8.19 10.93
N GLU A 53 6.12 7.98 12.14
CA GLU A 53 7.20 8.81 12.69
C GLU A 53 8.49 8.71 11.86
N ASN A 54 8.83 7.52 11.36
CA ASN A 54 9.99 7.30 10.49
C ASN A 54 9.79 7.87 9.06
N PHE A 55 8.53 7.95 8.60
CA PHE A 55 8.17 8.43 7.27
C PHE A 55 7.08 9.52 7.34
N PRO A 56 7.38 10.72 7.88
CA PRO A 56 6.38 11.76 8.14
C PRO A 56 5.75 12.35 6.87
N SER A 57 6.32 12.07 5.69
CA SER A 57 5.70 12.41 4.39
C SER A 57 4.53 11.50 4.02
N VAL A 58 4.40 10.34 4.65
CA VAL A 58 3.29 9.41 4.43
C VAL A 58 2.21 9.68 5.46
N SER A 59 1.01 10.00 5.01
CA SER A 59 -0.10 10.26 5.92
C SER A 59 -0.68 8.95 6.49
N ARG A 60 -1.26 9.01 7.70
CA ARG A 60 -1.98 7.87 8.27
C ARG A 60 -3.10 7.38 7.36
N GLU A 61 -3.82 8.30 6.73
CA GLU A 61 -4.92 7.97 5.82
C GLU A 61 -4.42 7.15 4.62
N GLN A 62 -3.26 7.52 4.07
CA GLN A 62 -2.63 6.76 2.99
C GLN A 62 -2.29 5.34 3.42
N VAL A 63 -1.71 5.17 4.61
CA VAL A 63 -1.39 3.85 5.15
C VAL A 63 -2.64 3.00 5.37
N LEU A 64 -3.68 3.58 5.98
CA LEU A 64 -4.94 2.86 6.24
C LEU A 64 -5.64 2.44 4.95
N ALA A 65 -5.61 3.28 3.91
CA ALA A 65 -6.17 2.93 2.60
C ALA A 65 -5.45 1.72 1.97
N VAL A 66 -4.11 1.70 2.02
CA VAL A 66 -3.31 0.56 1.54
C VAL A 66 -3.62 -0.71 2.33
N LEU A 67 -3.63 -0.64 3.67
CA LEU A 67 -3.93 -1.79 4.51
C LEU A 67 -5.34 -2.34 4.27
N LYS A 68 -6.34 -1.45 4.14
CA LYS A 68 -7.72 -1.83 3.83
C LYS A 68 -7.80 -2.53 2.48
N PHE A 69 -7.17 -1.97 1.44
CA PHE A 69 -7.13 -2.58 0.12
C PHE A 69 -6.49 -3.97 0.14
N SER A 70 -5.37 -4.15 0.85
CA SER A 70 -4.73 -5.46 0.99
C SER A 70 -5.64 -6.46 1.71
N HIS A 71 -6.30 -6.05 2.79
CA HIS A 71 -7.30 -6.87 3.48
C HIS A 71 -8.43 -7.30 2.53
N ASP A 72 -9.07 -6.35 1.85
CA ASP A 72 -10.22 -6.60 0.99
C ASP A 72 -9.84 -7.49 -0.21
N THR A 73 -8.63 -7.30 -0.75
CA THR A 73 -8.07 -8.13 -1.82
C THR A 73 -7.88 -9.58 -1.37
N LEU A 74 -7.38 -9.80 -0.15
CA LEU A 74 -7.24 -11.15 0.41
C LEU A 74 -8.60 -11.80 0.67
N GLN A 75 -9.63 -11.05 1.08
CA GLN A 75 -10.98 -11.59 1.28
C GLN A 75 -11.61 -12.11 -0.02
N LYS A 76 -11.26 -11.55 -1.19
CA LYS A 76 -11.72 -12.05 -2.49
C LYS A 76 -11.31 -13.51 -2.75
N LEU A 77 -10.25 -13.99 -2.09
CA LEU A 77 -9.87 -15.41 -2.14
C LEU A 77 -10.94 -16.32 -1.50
N GLY A 78 -11.63 -15.87 -0.46
CA GLY A 78 -12.67 -16.66 0.20
C GLY A 78 -14.03 -16.63 -0.52
N LEU A 79 -14.23 -15.69 -1.45
CA LEU A 79 -15.53 -15.39 -2.05
C LEU A 79 -15.71 -15.98 -3.47
N SER A 80 -14.69 -16.66 -4.01
CA SER A 80 -14.73 -17.29 -5.34
C SER A 80 -15.01 -18.79 -5.31
N SER A 81 -15.87 -19.24 -4.38
CA SER A 81 -16.39 -20.63 -4.32
C SER A 81 -17.72 -20.77 -5.03
#